data_AF-A0A0K2URH5-F1
#
_entry.id   AF-A0A0K2URH5-F1
#
_cell.length_a   1.000
_cell.length_b   1.000
_cell.length_c   1.000
_cell.angle_alpha   90.00
_cell.angle_beta   90.00
_cell.angle_gamma   90.00
#
_symmetry.space_group_name_H-M   'P 1'
#
loop_
_entity.id
_entity.type
_entity.pdbx_description
1 polymer ?
#
loop_
_entity_poly.entity_id
_entity_poly.type
_entity_poly.pdbx_seq_one_letter_code
_entity_poly.pdbx_strand_id
1 'polypeptide(L)'
;LPSKYSRVCSLHFNEDAFVYESVDHKRKCQSYGVEDNKLPKCYLKPSAVPSIFPNLPKYLSSVKSQRPTSRATTSARISKKNEAIVEAQRSLFLKYSVIDFSDLCLKC
;
A
#
# COMPACT_ATOMS: atom_id res chain seq x y z
N LEU A 1 -7.21 26.79 10.14
CA LEU A 1 -5.93 26.07 10.40
C LEU A 1 -5.90 25.68 11.87
N PRO A 2 -5.48 24.46 12.22
CA PRO A 2 -5.32 24.06 13.61
C PRO A 2 -4.28 24.96 14.29
N SER A 3 -4.58 25.42 15.50
CA SER A 3 -3.65 26.18 16.34
C SER A 3 -3.11 25.31 17.47
N LYS A 4 -2.10 25.79 18.21
CA LYS A 4 -1.57 25.10 19.41
C LYS A 4 -2.61 24.87 20.51
N TYR A 5 -3.75 25.55 20.45
CA TYR A 5 -4.86 25.40 21.39
C TYR A 5 -5.99 24.52 20.85
N SER A 6 -5.93 24.12 19.58
CA SER A 6 -6.85 23.16 19.01
C SER A 6 -6.62 21.81 19.68
N ARG A 7 -7.69 21.23 20.24
CA ARG A 7 -7.69 19.92 20.88
C ARG A 7 -8.61 18.98 20.12
N VAL A 8 -8.29 17.70 20.18
CA VAL A 8 -9.06 16.61 19.57
C VAL A 8 -9.51 15.68 20.70
N CYS A 9 -10.77 15.25 20.70
CA CYS A 9 -11.25 14.30 21.70
C CYS A 9 -10.73 12.88 21.44
N SER A 10 -10.71 12.04 22.47
CA SER A 10 -10.20 10.66 22.40
C SER A 10 -10.92 9.79 21.37
N LEU A 11 -12.19 10.08 21.06
CA LEU A 11 -13.03 9.37 20.09
C LEU A 11 -12.47 9.37 18.66
N HIS A 12 -11.54 10.26 18.34
CA HIS A 12 -10.91 10.32 17.02
C HIS A 12 -9.68 9.41 16.88
N PHE A 13 -9.26 8.75 17.95
CA PHE A 13 -8.10 7.86 17.99
C PHE A 13 -8.55 6.43 18.26
N ASN A 14 -7.81 5.47 17.71
CA ASN A 14 -7.99 4.06 18.05
C ASN A 14 -7.48 3.79 19.47
N GLU A 15 -8.03 2.78 20.15
CA GLU A 15 -7.62 2.38 21.50
C GLU A 15 -6.13 2.00 21.58
N ASP A 16 -5.59 1.40 20.52
CA ASP A 16 -4.18 1.05 20.38
C ASP A 16 -3.22 2.25 20.37
N ALA A 17 -3.74 3.46 20.15
CA ALA A 17 -2.95 4.68 20.12
C ALA A 17 -2.65 5.22 21.53
N PHE A 18 -3.37 4.73 22.55
CA PHE A 18 -3.19 5.13 23.94
C PHE A 18 -2.14 4.26 24.64
N VAL A 19 -1.37 4.90 25.51
CA VAL A 19 -0.41 4.25 26.43
C VAL A 19 -0.92 4.48 27.84
N TYR A 20 -1.01 3.40 28.60
CA TYR A 20 -1.40 3.40 29.99
C TYR A 20 -0.18 3.03 30.84
N GLU A 21 0.33 3.99 31.60
CA GLU A 21 1.38 3.73 32.59
C GLU A 21 0.76 3.53 33.97
N SER A 22 0.92 2.34 34.54
CA SER A 22 0.61 2.08 35.95
C SER A 22 1.68 2.72 36.82
N VAL A 23 1.28 3.66 37.69
CA VAL A 23 2.19 4.29 38.65
C VAL A 23 2.42 3.33 39.81
N ASP A 24 3.18 2.26 39.59
CA ASP A 24 3.56 1.36 40.68
C ASP A 24 5.05 1.03 40.62
N HIS A 25 5.85 2.00 41.07
CA HIS A 25 7.25 1.79 41.37
C HIS A 25 7.47 2.07 42.85
N LYS A 26 7.37 0.99 43.63
CA LYS A 26 7.86 0.85 45.00
C LYS A 26 7.24 1.82 46.02
N ARG A 27 6.14 1.41 46.65
CA ARG A 27 5.89 1.78 48.05
C ARG A 27 6.10 0.56 48.94
N LYS A 28 7.35 0.37 49.37
CA LYS A 28 7.60 -0.35 50.63
C LYS A 28 7.14 0.59 51.74
N CYS A 29 6.12 0.16 52.48
CA CYS A 29 5.55 0.75 53.71
C CYS A 29 4.45 1.82 53.58
N GLN A 30 3.37 1.55 54.34
CA GLN A 30 2.32 2.44 54.88
C GLN A 30 1.30 2.96 53.85
N SER A 31 -0.02 2.81 54.03
CA SER A 31 -0.84 2.75 55.25
C SER A 31 -2.12 1.92 55.00
N TYR A 32 -2.64 1.29 56.06
CA TYR A 32 -4.02 0.81 56.08
C TYR A 32 -4.97 2.01 55.94
N GLY A 33 -5.79 2.03 54.89
CA GLY A 33 -6.87 2.99 54.73
C GLY A 33 -6.72 3.86 53.49
N VAL A 34 -7.75 3.82 52.65
CA VAL A 34 -7.92 4.48 51.34
C VAL A 34 -7.19 3.74 50.21
N GLU A 35 -7.96 2.97 49.43
CA GLU A 35 -7.56 2.58 48.07
C GLU A 35 -7.32 3.87 47.28
N ASP A 36 -6.06 4.29 47.22
CA ASP A 36 -5.57 5.31 46.31
C ASP A 36 -5.78 4.78 44.88
N ASN A 37 -7.00 4.93 44.37
CA ASN A 37 -7.40 4.68 42.98
C ASN A 37 -6.72 5.71 42.06
N LYS A 38 -5.40 5.70 42.02
CA LYS A 38 -4.60 6.53 41.13
C LYS A 38 -4.84 6.00 39.72
N LEU A 39 -5.75 6.67 39.02
CA LEU A 39 -6.03 6.41 37.62
C LEU A 39 -4.69 6.37 36.87
N PRO A 40 -4.42 5.30 36.10
CA PRO A 40 -3.18 5.18 35.35
C PRO A 40 -3.03 6.40 34.43
N LYS A 41 -1.81 6.89 34.27
CA LYS A 41 -1.55 7.98 33.33
C LYS A 41 -1.87 7.47 31.93
N CYS A 42 -2.81 8.12 31.25
CA CYS A 42 -3.19 7.82 29.88
C CYS A 42 -2.73 8.96 28.97
N TYR A 43 -1.91 8.62 27.96
CA TYR A 43 -1.45 9.57 26.95
C TYR A 43 -1.35 8.92 25.59
N LEU A 44 -1.32 9.73 24.53
CA LEU A 44 -1.18 9.26 23.16
C LEU A 44 0.27 8.93 22.83
N LYS A 45 0.49 7.88 22.05
CA LYS A 45 1.81 7.60 21.45
C LYS A 45 2.30 8.84 20.66
N PRO A 46 3.61 9.12 20.61
CA PRO A 46 4.13 10.26 19.85
C PRO A 46 3.76 10.26 18.35
N SER A 47 3.54 9.07 17.78
CA SER A 47 3.13 8.87 16.38
C SER A 47 1.62 8.64 16.21
N ALA A 48 0.80 8.86 17.26
CA ALA A 48 -0.63 8.71 17.17
C ALA A 48 -1.24 9.80 16.27
N VAL A 49 -2.00 9.37 15.27
CA VAL A 49 -2.71 10.27 14.35
C VAL A 49 -4.22 10.00 14.48
N PRO A 50 -5.08 11.04 14.52
CA PRO A 50 -6.52 10.82 14.51
C PRO A 50 -6.92 10.14 13.19
N SER A 51 -7.65 9.02 13.30
CA SER A 51 -8.06 8.19 12.16
C SER A 51 -9.58 8.07 12.01
N ILE A 52 -10.34 8.38 13.07
CA ILE A 52 -11.79 8.22 13.08
C ILE A 52 -12.44 9.58 12.81
N PHE A 53 -13.04 9.73 11.63
CA PHE A 53 -13.74 10.94 11.22
C PHE A 53 -15.18 10.58 10.80
N PRO A 54 -16.17 10.63 11.71
CA PRO A 54 -17.51 10.11 11.45
C PRO A 54 -18.23 10.84 10.31
N ASN A 55 -17.91 12.12 10.10
CA ASN A 55 -18.51 12.95 9.06
C ASN A 55 -17.62 13.12 7.83
N LEU A 56 -16.67 12.20 7.59
CA LEU A 56 -15.82 12.28 6.41
C LEU A 56 -16.68 12.00 5.16
N PRO A 57 -16.66 12.88 4.15
CA PRO A 57 -17.40 12.65 2.92
C PRO A 57 -17.05 11.30 2.29
N LYS A 58 -18.06 10.57 1.79
CA LYS A 58 -17.90 9.21 1.23
C LYS A 58 -16.86 9.13 0.10
N TYR A 59 -16.68 10.22 -0.64
CA TYR A 59 -15.67 10.30 -1.71
C TYR A 59 -14.23 10.35 -1.19
N LEU A 60 -14.01 10.74 0.07
CA LEU A 60 -12.70 10.72 0.73
C LEU A 60 -12.43 9.42 1.49
N SER A 61 -13.47 8.67 1.87
CA SER A 61 -13.34 7.39 2.57
C SER A 61 -13.19 6.19 1.63
N SER A 62 -13.42 6.36 0.33
CA SER A 62 -13.21 5.25 -0.61
C SER A 62 -11.72 4.93 -0.75
N VAL A 63 -11.35 3.69 -0.42
CA VAL A 63 -10.04 3.15 -0.80
C VAL A 63 -9.97 3.17 -2.31
N LYS A 64 -9.09 4.01 -2.87
CA LYS A 64 -8.90 4.06 -4.32
C LYS A 64 -8.50 2.66 -4.75
N SER A 65 -9.30 2.04 -5.62
CA SER A 65 -8.89 0.79 -6.24
C SER A 65 -7.60 1.06 -7.00
N GLN A 66 -6.57 0.26 -6.74
CA GLN A 66 -5.39 0.29 -7.60
C GLN A 66 -5.85 -0.13 -8.99
N ARG A 67 -5.89 0.83 -9.91
CA ARG A 67 -6.14 0.54 -11.31
C ARG A 67 -5.00 -0.38 -11.77
N PRO A 68 -5.27 -1.60 -12.27
CA PRO A 68 -4.21 -2.46 -12.76
C PRO A 68 -3.56 -1.78 -13.97
N THR A 69 -2.31 -1.35 -13.80
CA THR A 69 -1.49 -0.72 -14.84
C THR A 69 -0.55 -1.74 -15.48
N SER A 70 -1.01 -2.99 -15.65
CA SER A 70 -0.19 -4.09 -16.17
C SER A 70 0.45 -3.80 -17.54
N ARG A 71 -0.14 -2.90 -18.34
CA ARG A 71 0.36 -2.49 -19.66
C ARG A 71 1.18 -1.19 -19.66
N ALA A 72 1.26 -0.48 -18.54
CA ALA A 72 1.98 0.80 -18.45
C ALA A 72 3.45 0.65 -18.04
N THR A 73 3.88 -0.57 -17.68
CA THR A 73 5.28 -0.84 -17.37
C THR A 73 6.13 -0.91 -18.65
N THR A 74 7.39 -0.53 -18.53
CA THR A 74 8.38 -0.65 -19.61
C THR A 74 8.57 -2.10 -20.04
N SER A 75 8.56 -3.04 -19.09
CA SER A 75 8.65 -4.48 -19.38
C SER A 75 7.49 -4.97 -20.25
N ALA A 76 6.24 -4.59 -19.96
CA ALA A 76 5.09 -4.97 -20.77
C ALA A 76 5.14 -4.40 -22.20
N ARG A 77 5.69 -3.18 -22.36
CA ARG A 77 5.93 -2.59 -23.70
C ARG A 77 6.98 -3.36 -24.49
N ILE A 78 8.07 -3.75 -23.83
CA ILE A 78 9.15 -4.53 -24.46
C ILE A 78 8.66 -5.93 -24.85
N SER A 79 7.98 -6.64 -23.96
CA SER A 79 7.44 -7.99 -24.26
C SER A 79 6.51 -7.97 -25.47
N LYS A 80 5.57 -7.01 -25.53
CA LYS A 80 4.67 -6.88 -26.68
C LYS A 80 5.41 -6.59 -27.99
N LYS A 81 6.46 -5.77 -27.93
CA LYS A 81 7.30 -5.48 -29.12
C LYS A 81 8.06 -6.74 -29.57
N ASN A 82 8.55 -7.53 -28.63
CA ASN A 82 9.25 -8.78 -28.93
C ASN A 82 8.32 -9.82 -29.56
N GLU A 83 7.09 -9.96 -29.05
CA GLU A 83 6.06 -10.83 -29.65
C GLU A 83 5.77 -10.45 -31.11
N ALA A 84 5.59 -9.15 -31.39
CA ALA A 84 5.36 -8.65 -32.74
C ALA A 84 6.55 -8.92 -33.69
N ILE A 85 7.79 -8.84 -33.19
CA ILE A 85 8.99 -9.15 -33.97
C ILE A 85 9.03 -10.64 -34.34
N VAL A 86 8.75 -11.53 -33.38
CA VAL A 86 8.72 -12.98 -33.62
C VAL A 86 7.64 -13.35 -34.62
N GLU A 87 6.46 -12.75 -34.53
CA GLU A 87 5.37 -12.96 -35.48
C GLU A 87 5.73 -12.47 -36.88
N ALA A 88 6.34 -11.29 -37.01
CA ALA A 88 6.85 -10.79 -38.28
C ALA A 88 7.92 -11.71 -38.89
N GLN A 89 8.87 -12.20 -38.10
CA GLN A 89 9.89 -13.15 -38.56
C GLN A 89 9.29 -14.46 -39.07
N ARG A 90 8.32 -15.03 -38.34
CA ARG A 90 7.60 -16.24 -38.79
C ARG A 90 6.85 -15.99 -40.08
N SER A 91 6.19 -14.85 -40.21
CA SER A 91 5.46 -14.48 -41.44
C SER A 91 6.37 -14.33 -42.65
N LEU A 92 7.58 -13.79 -42.46
CA LEU A 92 8.57 -13.69 -43.53
C LEU A 92 9.11 -15.07 -43.91
N PHE A 93 9.44 -15.89 -42.92
CA PHE A 93 9.99 -17.23 -43.16
C PHE A 93 9.02 -18.11 -43.97
N LEU A 94 7.72 -18.06 -43.67
CA LEU A 94 6.67 -18.75 -44.42
C LEU A 94 6.46 -18.19 -45.83
N LYS A 95 6.79 -16.91 -46.08
CA LYS A 95 6.72 -16.31 -47.42
C LYS A 95 7.91 -16.72 -48.29
N TYR A 96 9.08 -16.97 -47.71
CA TYR A 96 10.30 -17.32 -48.43
C TYR A 96 10.54 -18.84 -48.53
N SER A 97 9.79 -19.68 -47.83
CA SER A 97 9.93 -21.15 -47.86
C SER A 97 9.35 -21.82 -49.12
N VAL A 98 9.06 -21.06 -50.18
CA VAL A 98 8.56 -21.59 -51.48
C VAL A 98 9.61 -21.45 -52.59
N ILE A 99 10.86 -21.09 -52.27
CA ILE A 99 11.96 -21.25 -53.24
C ILE A 99 12.44 -22.69 -53.11
N ASP A 100 11.80 -23.57 -53.85
CA ASP A 100 12.23 -24.96 -54.00
C ASP A 100 13.54 -24.97 -54.80
N PHE A 101 14.61 -25.53 -54.24
CA PHE A 101 15.93 -25.59 -54.90
C PHE A 101 15.90 -26.41 -56.20
N SER A 102 14.81 -27.16 -56.42
CA SER A 102 14.42 -27.79 -57.69
C SER A 102 14.41 -26.82 -58.89
N ASP A 103 14.08 -25.55 -58.67
CA ASP A 103 13.97 -24.55 -59.75
C ASP A 103 15.33 -23.95 -60.18
N LEU A 104 16.40 -24.21 -59.42
CA LEU A 104 17.75 -23.69 -59.74
C LEU A 104 18.55 -24.62 -60.68
N CYS A 105 18.08 -25.84 -60.97
CA CYS A 105 18.83 -26.85 -61.73
C CYS A 105 18.49 -26.93 -63.23
N LEU A 106 17.88 -25.90 -63.82
CA LEU A 106 17.50 -25.90 -65.25
C LEU A 106 18.26 -24.87 -66.09
N LYS A 107 19.58 -24.74 -65.90
CA LYS A 107 20.50 -24.13 -66.89
C LYS A 107 21.92 -24.70 -66.76
N CYS A 108 22.12 -25.93 -67.24
CA CYS A 108 23.41 -26.45 -67.68
C CYS A 108 23.16 -27.32 -68.91
#